data_AF-A0A454W7L6-F1
#
_entry.id   AF-A0A454W7L6-F1
#
_cell.length_a   1.000
_cell.length_b   1.000
_cell.length_c   1.000
_cell.angle_alpha   90.00
_cell.angle_beta   90.00
_cell.angle_gamma   90.00
#
_symmetry.space_group_name_H-M   'P 1'
#
loop_
_entity.id
_entity.type
_entity.pdbx_description
1 polymer ?
#
loop_
_entity_poly.entity_id
_entity_poly.type
_entity_poly.pdbx_seq_one_letter_code
_entity_poly.pdbx_strand_id
1 'polypeptide(L)'
;MTHLPRPRSAPGEPSSAPDTSGTSGTAGTVVVTTVASDSHTWNLVFLQLLLEERGYRVINLGPCVPDSLLLSECLRHDPALVVVSSVNGHGHVDGLRLARTLRGHPDLATVPVVIGGKLGVSASAAERGRQAAALLEAGFDAVFDDGQEDDLRRYLDSARPAPALTGARSGATGAP
;
A
#
# COMPACT_ATOMS: atom_id res chain seq x y z
N MET A 1 -44.03 -65.43 -20.67
CA MET A 1 -44.14 -64.62 -19.44
C MET A 1 -42.74 -64.52 -18.83
N THR A 2 -42.03 -63.40 -18.76
CA THR A 2 -42.32 -62.00 -19.05
C THR A 2 -40.95 -61.32 -19.20
N HIS A 3 -40.78 -60.53 -20.26
CA HIS A 3 -39.66 -59.62 -20.46
C HIS A 3 -39.64 -58.57 -19.34
N LEU A 4 -38.48 -58.31 -18.72
CA LEU A 4 -38.25 -57.04 -18.01
C LEU A 4 -36.88 -56.48 -18.42
N PRO A 5 -36.81 -55.32 -19.10
CA PRO A 5 -35.56 -54.67 -19.43
C PRO A 5 -35.02 -53.86 -18.23
N ARG A 6 -33.69 -53.84 -18.08
CA ARG A 6 -32.97 -52.97 -17.12
C ARG A 6 -33.17 -51.49 -17.48
N PRO A 7 -33.26 -50.57 -16.51
CA PRO A 7 -33.36 -49.14 -16.78
C PRO A 7 -32.05 -48.59 -17.36
N ARG A 8 -32.18 -47.73 -18.38
CA ARG A 8 -31.09 -46.94 -18.96
C ARG A 8 -30.65 -45.86 -17.96
N SER A 9 -29.36 -45.76 -17.71
CA SER A 9 -28.74 -44.63 -17.01
C SER A 9 -28.96 -43.33 -17.81
N ALA A 10 -29.48 -42.29 -17.15
CA ALA A 10 -29.56 -40.95 -17.71
C ALA A 10 -28.15 -40.30 -17.74
N PRO A 11 -27.86 -39.41 -18.71
CA PRO A 11 -26.66 -38.59 -18.69
C PRO A 11 -26.76 -37.57 -17.55
N GLY A 12 -25.72 -37.47 -16.73
CA GLY A 12 -25.62 -36.45 -15.68
C GLY A 12 -25.59 -35.05 -16.27
N GLU A 13 -26.46 -34.18 -15.75
CA GLU A 13 -26.38 -32.74 -16.00
C GLU A 13 -25.09 -32.17 -15.36
N PRO A 14 -24.37 -31.28 -16.05
CA PRO A 14 -23.29 -30.54 -15.40
C PRO A 14 -23.91 -29.56 -14.40
N SER A 15 -23.67 -29.81 -13.11
CA SER A 15 -23.93 -28.87 -12.03
C SER A 15 -23.06 -27.62 -12.24
N SER A 16 -23.64 -26.57 -12.81
CA SER A 16 -23.05 -25.25 -12.89
C SER A 16 -23.13 -24.58 -11.52
N ALA A 17 -22.11 -24.83 -10.69
CA ALA A 17 -21.81 -23.96 -9.56
C ALA A 17 -21.34 -22.60 -10.09
N PRO A 18 -21.76 -21.47 -9.50
CA PRO A 18 -21.21 -20.17 -9.86
C PRO A 18 -19.73 -20.12 -9.44
N ASP A 19 -18.85 -19.98 -10.44
CA ASP A 19 -17.46 -19.63 -10.24
C ASP A 19 -17.40 -18.23 -9.59
N THR A 20 -17.16 -18.23 -8.28
CA THR A 20 -16.97 -17.02 -7.48
C THR A 20 -15.47 -16.73 -7.34
N SER A 21 -14.71 -16.84 -8.43
CA SER A 21 -13.38 -16.24 -8.53
C SER A 21 -13.49 -14.75 -8.86
N GLY A 22 -14.05 -13.99 -7.91
CA GLY A 22 -13.90 -12.55 -7.90
C GLY A 22 -12.42 -12.23 -7.74
N THR A 23 -11.72 -11.95 -8.85
CA THR A 23 -10.37 -11.41 -8.79
C THR A 23 -10.49 -9.98 -8.24
N SER A 24 -10.45 -9.87 -6.92
CA SER A 24 -10.30 -8.58 -6.24
C SER A 24 -8.90 -8.09 -6.58
N GLY A 25 -8.79 -7.18 -7.55
CA GLY A 25 -7.53 -6.54 -7.88
C GLY A 25 -6.99 -5.85 -6.63
N THR A 26 -5.72 -6.10 -6.31
CA THR A 26 -5.06 -5.44 -5.16
C THR A 26 -5.07 -3.92 -5.38
N ALA A 27 -5.29 -3.14 -4.32
CA ALA A 27 -5.32 -1.66 -4.37
C ALA A 27 -3.96 -1.01 -4.75
N GLY A 28 -2.94 -1.83 -5.04
CA GLY A 28 -1.57 -1.43 -5.34
C GLY A 28 -0.58 -2.13 -4.41
N THR A 29 0.71 -1.93 -4.68
CA THR A 29 1.78 -2.35 -3.76
C THR A 29 2.18 -1.16 -2.89
N VAL A 30 2.35 -1.37 -1.58
CA VAL A 30 2.84 -0.36 -0.64
C VAL A 30 4.14 -0.85 -0.02
N VAL A 31 5.18 -0.04 -0.06
CA VAL A 31 6.44 -0.32 0.63
C VAL A 31 6.40 0.35 2.00
N VAL A 32 6.71 -0.40 3.06
CA VAL A 32 6.72 0.07 4.44
C VAL A 32 8.11 -0.13 5.04
N THR A 33 8.64 0.91 5.69
CA THR A 33 9.93 0.84 6.38
C THR A 33 10.02 1.89 7.49
N THR A 34 11.09 1.87 8.27
CA THR A 34 11.46 3.01 9.12
C THR A 34 12.54 3.87 8.46
N VAL A 35 12.82 5.03 9.05
CA VAL A 35 14.10 5.72 8.77
C VAL A 35 15.29 4.86 9.23
N ALA A 36 16.44 5.01 8.57
CA ALA A 36 17.61 4.16 8.78
C ALA A 36 18.13 4.13 10.24
N SER A 37 17.88 5.17 11.04
CA SER A 37 18.28 5.21 12.45
C SER A 37 17.29 4.58 13.43
N ASP A 38 16.14 4.08 12.95
CA ASP A 38 15.02 3.70 13.80
C ASP A 38 14.78 2.17 13.79
N SER A 39 15.00 1.54 14.94
CA SER A 39 14.88 0.10 15.16
C SER A 39 13.49 -0.38 15.59
N HIS A 40 12.50 0.52 15.69
CA HIS A 40 11.18 0.15 16.20
C HIS A 40 10.39 -0.65 15.16
N THR A 41 9.94 -1.85 15.55
CA THR A 41 9.29 -2.80 14.65
C THR A 41 7.78 -2.83 14.79
N TRP A 42 7.23 -2.52 15.97
CA TRP A 42 5.79 -2.65 16.22
C TRP A 42 4.95 -1.75 15.32
N ASN A 43 5.42 -0.53 15.05
CA ASN A 43 4.77 0.39 14.11
C ASN A 43 4.68 -0.20 12.70
N LEU A 44 5.69 -0.94 12.26
CA LEU A 44 5.68 -1.56 10.94
C LEU A 44 4.65 -2.69 10.86
N VAL A 45 4.51 -3.48 11.94
CA VAL A 45 3.46 -4.51 12.04
C VAL A 45 2.08 -3.86 12.00
N PHE A 46 1.87 -2.80 12.78
CA PHE A 46 0.62 -2.05 12.78
C PHE A 46 0.28 -1.48 11.39
N LEU A 47 1.24 -0.79 10.76
CA LEU A 47 1.07 -0.21 9.43
C LEU A 47 0.77 -1.28 8.38
N GLN A 48 1.46 -2.42 8.43
CA GLN A 48 1.20 -3.54 7.54
C GLN A 48 -0.24 -4.04 7.69
N LEU A 49 -0.71 -4.32 8.91
CA LEU A 49 -2.08 -4.76 9.14
C LEU A 49 -3.11 -3.72 8.66
N LEU A 50 -2.87 -2.43 8.93
CA LEU A 50 -3.74 -1.33 8.52
C LEU A 50 -3.89 -1.22 6.99
N LEU A 51 -2.79 -1.44 6.27
CA LEU A 51 -2.72 -1.38 4.81
C LEU A 51 -3.28 -2.65 4.16
N GLU A 52 -2.99 -3.83 4.72
CA GLU A 52 -3.53 -5.11 4.26
C GLU A 52 -5.05 -5.18 4.45
N GLU A 53 -5.59 -4.65 5.56
CA GLU A 53 -7.04 -4.49 5.78
C GLU A 53 -7.68 -3.62 4.69
N ARG A 54 -6.92 -2.70 4.09
CA ARG A 54 -7.34 -1.86 2.97
C ARG A 54 -7.11 -2.48 1.60
N GLY A 55 -6.64 -3.72 1.52
CA GLY A 55 -6.47 -4.47 0.27
C GLY A 55 -5.19 -4.12 -0.51
N TYR A 56 -4.22 -3.47 0.11
CA TYR A 56 -2.89 -3.28 -0.46
C TYR A 56 -2.05 -4.55 -0.31
N ARG A 57 -1.17 -4.81 -1.27
CA ARG A 57 -0.05 -5.73 -1.08
C ARG A 57 1.07 -4.99 -0.37
N VAL A 58 1.49 -5.44 0.82
CA VAL A 58 2.53 -4.75 1.59
C VAL A 58 3.88 -5.42 1.41
N ILE A 59 4.90 -4.64 1.05
CA ILE A 59 6.31 -5.01 1.10
C ILE A 59 6.92 -4.32 2.32
N ASN A 60 6.96 -5.03 3.45
CA ASN A 60 7.53 -4.52 4.69
C ASN A 60 9.03 -4.82 4.72
N LEU A 61 9.87 -3.79 4.52
CA LEU A 61 11.33 -3.94 4.48
C LEU A 61 11.95 -4.09 5.87
N GLY A 62 11.16 -3.91 6.93
CA GLY A 62 11.67 -3.90 8.30
C GLY A 62 12.31 -2.56 8.68
N PRO A 63 12.91 -2.52 9.88
CA PRO A 63 13.51 -1.31 10.42
C PRO A 63 14.97 -1.12 9.95
N CYS A 64 15.52 0.06 10.19
CA CYS A 64 16.93 0.38 9.94
C CYS A 64 17.41 0.10 8.51
N VAL A 65 16.53 0.23 7.53
CA VAL A 65 16.83 -0.04 6.13
C VAL A 65 17.70 1.09 5.56
N PRO A 66 18.85 0.78 4.93
CA PRO A 66 19.62 1.80 4.24
C PRO A 66 18.85 2.40 3.06
N ASP A 67 18.99 3.70 2.82
CA ASP A 67 18.29 4.43 1.74
C ASP A 67 18.48 3.76 0.36
N SER A 68 19.66 3.17 0.09
CA SER A 68 19.95 2.45 -1.16
C SER A 68 19.14 1.17 -1.34
N LEU A 69 18.87 0.45 -0.23
CA LEU A 69 18.04 -0.76 -0.27
C LEU A 69 16.58 -0.37 -0.52
N LEU A 70 16.07 0.62 0.21
CA LEU A 70 14.73 1.17 -0.02
C LEU A 70 14.55 1.59 -1.48
N LEU A 71 15.50 2.35 -2.05
CA LEU A 71 15.46 2.76 -3.45
C LEU A 71 15.38 1.55 -4.39
N SER A 72 16.23 0.54 -4.19
CA SER A 72 16.25 -0.65 -5.05
C SER A 72 14.95 -1.47 -4.97
N GLU A 73 14.34 -1.54 -3.78
CA GLU A 73 13.08 -2.25 -3.58
C GLU A 73 11.88 -1.47 -4.14
N CYS A 74 11.90 -0.14 -4.05
CA CYS A 74 10.91 0.70 -4.73
C CYS A 74 10.97 0.51 -6.25
N LEU A 75 12.16 0.54 -6.86
CA LEU A 75 12.31 0.30 -8.30
C LEU A 75 11.85 -1.10 -8.72
N ARG A 76 12.10 -2.11 -7.87
CA ARG A 76 11.70 -3.49 -8.12
C ARG A 76 10.18 -3.68 -8.07
N HIS A 77 9.52 -3.01 -7.13
CA HIS A 77 8.13 -3.28 -6.79
C HIS A 77 7.13 -2.28 -7.36
N ASP A 78 7.60 -1.16 -7.93
CA ASP A 78 6.79 -0.08 -8.48
C ASP A 78 5.61 0.27 -7.55
N PRO A 79 5.91 0.71 -6.30
CA PRO A 79 4.88 0.88 -5.31
C PRO A 79 3.98 2.06 -5.65
N ALA A 80 2.68 1.89 -5.39
CA ALA A 80 1.70 2.97 -5.43
C ALA A 80 1.88 3.96 -4.26
N LEU A 81 2.57 3.55 -3.19
CA LEU A 81 2.85 4.36 -2.01
C LEU A 81 4.07 3.83 -1.25
N VAL A 82 4.89 4.73 -0.71
CA VAL A 82 5.93 4.43 0.29
C VAL A 82 5.51 5.05 1.63
N VAL A 83 5.50 4.24 2.68
CA VAL A 83 5.17 4.67 4.05
C VAL A 83 6.39 4.52 4.94
N VAL A 84 6.87 5.65 5.46
CA VAL A 84 8.04 5.72 6.34
C VAL A 84 7.58 5.97 7.77
N SER A 85 7.93 5.07 8.69
CA SER A 85 7.69 5.26 10.12
C SER A 85 8.93 5.79 10.83
N SER A 86 8.76 6.72 11.75
CA SER A 86 9.81 7.10 12.71
C SER A 86 9.20 7.47 14.04
N VAL A 87 9.69 6.87 15.12
CA VAL A 87 9.35 7.19 16.51
C VAL A 87 10.56 7.42 17.41
N ASN A 88 11.78 7.29 16.87
CA ASN A 88 13.01 7.54 17.61
C ASN A 88 13.36 9.03 17.79
N GLY A 89 12.55 9.96 17.24
CA GLY A 89 12.79 11.40 17.32
C GLY A 89 13.78 11.96 16.29
N HIS A 90 14.25 11.15 15.33
CA HIS A 90 15.12 11.58 14.23
C HIS A 90 14.41 11.66 12.88
N GLY A 91 13.10 11.41 12.84
CA GLY A 91 12.30 11.38 11.60
C GLY A 91 12.41 12.66 10.76
N HIS A 92 12.55 13.83 11.37
CA HIS A 92 12.78 15.08 10.65
C HIS A 92 14.14 15.09 9.93
N VAL A 93 15.22 14.78 10.63
CA VAL A 93 16.58 14.84 10.05
C VAL A 93 16.78 13.75 9.00
N ASP A 94 16.43 12.50 9.33
CA ASP A 94 16.57 11.39 8.40
C ASP A 94 15.56 11.46 7.25
N GLY A 95 14.34 11.93 7.53
CA GLY A 95 13.31 12.14 6.51
C GLY A 95 13.75 13.15 5.46
N LEU A 96 14.34 14.29 5.85
CA LEU A 96 14.85 15.28 4.90
C LEU A 96 15.93 14.70 3.97
N ARG A 97 16.80 13.83 4.48
CA ARG A 97 17.78 13.12 3.65
C ARG A 97 17.09 12.15 2.70
N LEU A 98 16.20 11.32 3.24
CA LEU A 98 15.50 10.28 2.48
C LEU A 98 14.65 10.85 1.34
N ALA A 99 13.89 11.92 1.60
CA ALA A 99 13.07 12.58 0.59
C ALA A 99 13.91 13.03 -0.61
N ARG A 100 15.07 13.65 -0.36
CA ARG A 100 16.00 14.05 -1.42
C ARG A 100 16.54 12.84 -2.19
N THR A 101 16.86 11.74 -1.51
CA THR A 101 17.32 10.51 -2.15
C THR A 101 16.27 9.94 -3.10
N LEU A 102 15.01 9.83 -2.66
CA LEU A 102 13.92 9.30 -3.48
C LEU A 102 13.57 10.24 -4.65
N ARG A 103 13.46 11.54 -4.39
CA ARG A 103 13.13 12.54 -5.43
C ARG A 103 14.27 12.77 -6.42
N GLY A 104 15.50 12.45 -6.05
CA GLY A 104 16.65 12.47 -6.95
C GLY A 104 16.65 11.37 -8.01
N HIS A 105 15.83 10.33 -7.85
CA HIS A 105 15.70 9.25 -8.83
C HIS A 105 14.51 9.49 -9.77
N PRO A 106 14.70 9.57 -11.10
CA PRO A 106 13.61 9.91 -12.04
C PRO A 106 12.39 9.00 -11.91
N ASP A 107 12.61 7.69 -11.81
CA ASP A 107 11.54 6.69 -11.72
C ASP A 107 10.77 6.73 -10.38
N LEU A 108 11.29 7.39 -9.36
CA LEU A 108 10.66 7.51 -8.04
C LEU A 108 10.20 8.95 -7.73
N ALA A 109 10.52 9.91 -8.61
CA ALA A 109 10.26 11.32 -8.39
C ALA A 109 8.76 11.62 -8.17
N THR A 110 7.87 10.81 -8.75
CA THR A 110 6.41 10.96 -8.66
C THR A 110 5.73 9.90 -7.79
N VAL A 111 6.47 8.95 -7.23
CA VAL A 111 5.89 7.93 -6.34
C VAL A 111 5.44 8.60 -5.06
N PRO A 112 4.18 8.43 -4.60
CA PRO A 112 3.74 9.00 -3.33
C PRO A 112 4.57 8.47 -2.16
N VAL A 113 5.05 9.36 -1.31
CA VAL A 113 5.84 9.04 -0.10
C VAL A 113 5.25 9.80 1.07
N VAL A 114 4.93 9.07 2.15
CA VAL A 114 4.44 9.65 3.40
C VAL A 114 5.33 9.26 4.57
N ILE A 115 5.40 10.12 5.58
CA ILE A 115 6.15 9.85 6.81
C ILE A 115 5.30 10.13 8.04
N GLY A 116 5.46 9.33 9.09
CA GLY A 116 4.75 9.60 10.34
C GLY A 116 5.33 8.94 11.59
N GLY A 117 4.73 9.32 12.72
CA GLY A 117 5.13 8.94 14.07
C GLY A 117 5.70 10.13 14.85
N LYS A 118 6.68 9.88 15.73
CA LYS A 118 7.35 10.91 16.52
C LYS A 118 8.61 11.39 15.79
N LEU A 119 8.45 12.41 14.96
CA LEU A 119 9.46 12.87 14.00
C LEU A 119 10.58 13.71 14.63
N GLY A 120 10.39 14.19 15.85
CA GLY A 120 11.34 15.01 16.58
C GLY A 120 11.24 14.80 18.08
N VAL A 121 12.16 15.42 18.83
CA VAL A 121 12.14 15.44 20.30
C VAL A 121 11.50 16.70 20.89
N SER A 122 11.06 17.63 20.03
CA SER A 122 10.51 18.91 20.47
C SER A 122 9.11 18.78 21.06
N ALA A 123 8.92 19.26 22.29
CA ALA A 123 7.60 19.41 22.90
C ALA A 123 6.81 20.60 22.32
N SER A 124 7.45 21.52 21.61
CA SER A 124 6.81 22.70 21.02
C SER A 124 6.02 22.34 19.76
N ALA A 125 4.71 22.59 19.78
CA ALA A 125 3.85 22.38 18.60
C ALA A 125 4.27 23.24 17.41
N ALA A 126 4.73 24.48 17.65
CA ALA A 126 5.21 25.35 16.58
C ALA A 126 6.47 24.83 15.91
N GLU A 127 7.37 24.19 16.66
CA GLU A 127 8.57 23.56 16.10
C GLU A 127 8.23 22.30 15.32
N ARG A 128 7.34 21.44 15.85
CA ARG A 128 6.88 20.27 15.11
C ARG A 128 6.18 20.64 13.80
N GLY A 129 5.36 21.69 13.81
CA GLY A 129 4.75 22.23 12.59
C GLY A 129 5.78 22.69 11.55
N ARG A 130 6.87 23.36 11.97
CA ARG A 130 7.98 23.72 11.08
C ARG A 130 8.70 22.50 10.53
N GLN A 131 8.94 21.48 11.36
CA GLN A 131 9.59 20.24 10.95
C GLN A 131 8.75 19.47 9.92
N ALA A 132 7.44 19.41 10.13
CA ALA A 132 6.49 18.82 9.19
C ALA A 132 6.46 19.59 7.86
N ALA A 133 6.39 20.93 7.91
CA ALA A 133 6.43 21.76 6.70
C ALA A 133 7.72 21.53 5.89
N ALA A 134 8.87 21.48 6.56
CA ALA A 134 10.14 21.21 5.90
C ALA A 134 10.22 19.81 5.26
N LEU A 135 9.56 18.79 5.84
CA LEU A 135 9.47 17.46 5.25
C LEU A 135 8.60 17.46 3.98
N LEU A 136 7.48 18.20 3.99
CA LEU A 136 6.64 18.39 2.80
C LEU A 136 7.43 19.08 1.68
N GLU A 137 8.11 20.19 1.99
CA GLU A 137 8.95 20.91 1.02
C GLU A 137 10.12 20.07 0.48
N ALA A 138 10.62 19.11 1.27
CA ALA A 138 11.66 18.18 0.82
C ALA A 138 11.14 17.09 -0.13
N GLY A 139 9.82 16.92 -0.21
CA GLY A 139 9.17 16.04 -1.19
C GLY A 139 8.32 14.92 -0.61
N PHE A 140 8.02 14.89 0.69
CA PHE A 140 6.95 14.02 1.19
C PHE A 140 5.58 14.58 0.77
N ASP A 141 4.68 13.69 0.39
CA ASP A 141 3.31 14.03 -0.03
C ASP A 141 2.38 14.24 1.18
N ALA A 142 2.68 13.60 2.31
CA ALA A 142 2.01 13.84 3.59
C ALA A 142 2.92 13.54 4.78
N VAL A 143 2.66 14.24 5.89
CA VAL A 143 3.35 14.08 7.16
C VAL A 143 2.30 13.88 8.27
N PHE A 144 2.45 12.82 9.06
CA PHE A 144 1.56 12.47 10.17
C PHE A 144 2.36 12.42 11.48
N ASP A 145 2.39 13.52 12.21
CA ASP A 145 3.09 13.62 13.49
C ASP A 145 2.36 12.82 14.60
N ASP A 146 2.95 12.78 15.79
CA ASP A 146 2.45 12.02 16.93
C ASP A 146 0.97 12.35 17.24
N GLY A 147 0.13 11.31 17.34
CA GLY A 147 -1.31 11.41 17.55
C GLY A 147 -2.18 11.61 16.29
N GLN A 148 -1.60 11.65 15.08
CA GLN A 148 -2.35 11.85 13.83
C GLN A 148 -2.75 10.54 13.11
N GLU A 149 -3.01 9.47 13.86
CA GLU A 149 -3.37 8.16 13.31
C GLU A 149 -4.67 8.20 12.49
N ASP A 150 -5.67 8.97 12.94
CA ASP A 150 -6.94 9.14 12.22
C ASP A 150 -6.77 9.89 10.89
N ASP A 151 -5.82 10.83 10.82
CA ASP A 151 -5.52 11.55 9.58
C ASP A 151 -4.83 10.62 8.58
N LEU A 152 -3.94 9.74 9.03
CA LEU A 152 -3.35 8.69 8.20
C LEU A 152 -4.45 7.76 7.63
N ARG A 153 -5.41 7.35 8.46
CA ARG A 153 -6.54 6.52 7.99
C ARG A 153 -7.33 7.22 6.90
N ARG A 154 -7.70 8.49 7.11
CA ARG A 154 -8.41 9.30 6.11
C ARG A 154 -7.62 9.44 4.81
N TYR A 155 -6.31 9.67 4.92
CA TYR A 155 -5.43 9.73 3.76
C TYR A 155 -5.47 8.42 2.95
N LEU A 156 -5.29 7.28 3.61
CA LEU A 156 -5.30 5.96 2.96
C LEU A 156 -6.65 5.62 2.33
N ASP A 157 -7.76 6.08 2.92
CA ASP A 157 -9.10 5.88 2.38
C ASP A 157 -9.33 6.73 1.12
N SER A 158 -8.77 7.95 1.07
CA SER A 158 -8.82 8.84 -0.10
C SER A 158 -7.88 8.43 -1.24
N ALA A 159 -6.77 7.75 -0.91
CA ALA A 159 -5.74 7.33 -1.86
C ALA A 159 -6.10 6.04 -2.62
N ARG A 160 -7.20 5.37 -2.26
CA ARG A 160 -7.63 4.15 -2.96
C ARG A 160 -7.88 4.43 -4.45
N PRO A 161 -7.26 3.68 -5.37
CA PRO A 161 -7.69 3.70 -6.76
C PRO A 161 -9.15 3.27 -6.84
N ALA A 162 -9.95 3.94 -7.68
CA ALA A 162 -11.31 3.49 -7.97
C ALA A 162 -11.26 2.02 -8.43
N PRO A 163 -12.21 1.16 -8.00
CA PRO A 163 -12.25 -0.22 -8.46
C PRO A 163 -12.27 -0.21 -9.98
N ALA A 164 -11.35 -0.95 -10.61
CA ALA A 164 -11.28 -1.06 -12.06
C ALA A 164 -12.66 -1.54 -12.55
N LEU A 165 -13.40 -0.67 -13.26
CA LEU A 165 -14.63 -1.06 -13.91
C LEU A 165 -14.26 -2.09 -14.98
N THR A 166 -14.50 -3.35 -14.70
CA THR A 166 -14.28 -4.45 -15.65
C THR A 166 -15.10 -4.14 -16.89
N GLY A 167 -14.41 -3.81 -17.99
CA GLY A 167 -15.04 -3.47 -19.25
C GLY A 167 -15.98 -4.59 -19.69
N ALA A 168 -17.27 -4.28 -19.75
CA ALA A 168 -18.24 -5.11 -20.44
C ALA A 168 -17.82 -5.20 -21.90
N ARG A 169 -17.22 -6.32 -22.31
CA ARG A 169 -17.11 -6.65 -23.73
C ARG A 169 -18.53 -6.86 -24.23
N SER A 170 -19.06 -5.85 -24.90
CA SER A 170 -20.29 -5.97 -25.68
C SER A 170 -20.07 -7.05 -26.72
N GLY A 171 -20.78 -8.17 -26.55
CA GLY A 171 -20.91 -9.18 -27.57
C GLY A 171 -21.64 -8.58 -28.76
N ALA A 172 -20.97 -8.53 -29.91
CA ALA A 172 -21.63 -8.38 -31.19
C ALA A 172 -21.65 -9.76 -31.86
N THR A 173 -22.66 -10.55 -31.52
CA THR A 173 -23.18 -11.61 -32.40
C THR A 173 -24.07 -10.95 -33.44
N GLY A 174 -23.85 -11.26 -34.72
CA GLY A 174 -24.76 -10.85 -35.79
C GLY A 174 -24.22 -11.10 -37.19
N ALA A 175 -24.30 -12.36 -37.63
CA ALA A 175 -24.37 -12.72 -39.06
C ALA A 175 -25.72 -12.24 -39.65
N PRO A 176 -25.94 -12.26 -40.98
CA PRO A 176 -25.91 -13.48 -41.79
C PRO A 176 -24.79 -13.56 -42.83
#